data_AF-A0A959S798-F1
#
_entry.id   AF-A0A959S798-F1
#
_cell.length_a   1.000
_cell.length_b   1.000
_cell.length_c   1.000
_cell.angle_alpha   90.00
_cell.angle_beta   90.00
_cell.angle_gamma   90.00
#
_symmetry.space_group_name_H-M   'P 1'
#
loop_
_entity.id
_entity.type
_entity.pdbx_description
1 polymer ?
#
loop_
_entity_poly.entity_id
_entity_poly.type
_entity_poly.pdbx_seq_one_letter_code
_entity_poly.pdbx_strand_id
1 'polypeptide(L)'
;DGQDEALYPEPNDPWKSRIPDFENVDLTRFPKYKDATPTTFVVGPGETLYIPFGMWHTAKSLEPTISIAFDLLNGHNFPLFMKDVWAFKKRGGGVAKALAATGYAAIAGTACRIGDAVGVKRGAHHN
;
A
#
# COMPACT_ATOMS: atom_id res chain seq x y z
N ASP A 1 -4.23 10.53 -1.89
CA ASP A 1 -5.52 11.23 -1.70
C ASP A 1 -5.45 12.45 -0.79
N GLY A 2 -4.27 12.87 -0.32
CA GLY A 2 -4.07 14.14 0.38
C GLY A 2 -4.71 14.23 1.77
N GLN A 3 -5.30 13.14 2.26
CA GLN A 3 -6.02 13.11 3.55
C GLN A 3 -5.15 12.66 4.73
N ASP A 4 -3.83 12.54 4.53
CA ASP A 4 -2.90 12.01 5.54
C ASP A 4 -3.09 12.72 6.89
N GLU A 5 -3.18 14.05 6.90
CA GLU A 5 -3.36 14.82 8.14
C GLU A 5 -4.67 14.51 8.88
N ALA A 6 -5.75 14.22 8.14
CA ALA A 6 -7.04 13.86 8.70
C ALA A 6 -7.04 12.42 9.26
N LEU A 7 -6.12 11.58 8.77
CA LEU A 7 -6.00 10.17 9.14
C LEU A 7 -4.88 9.88 10.15
N TYR A 8 -4.15 10.91 10.60
CA TYR A 8 -3.21 10.85 11.72
C TYR A 8 -2.22 9.66 11.64
N PRO A 9 -1.29 9.64 10.68
CA PRO A 9 -0.37 8.54 10.50
C PRO A 9 0.55 8.40 11.72
N GLU A 10 1.00 7.19 12.00
CA GLU A 10 1.99 6.94 13.05
C GLU A 10 3.33 7.58 12.66
N PRO A 11 4.00 8.33 13.56
CA PRO A 11 5.27 9.00 13.23
C PRO A 11 6.35 8.04 12.73
N ASN A 12 6.35 6.81 13.26
CA ASN A 12 7.32 5.78 12.89
C ASN A 12 6.79 4.81 11.84
N ASP A 13 5.49 4.84 11.52
CA ASP A 13 4.87 3.98 10.52
C ASP A 13 3.76 4.69 9.74
N PRO A 14 4.10 5.50 8.73
CA PRO A 14 3.14 6.37 8.05
C PRO A 14 2.04 5.61 7.30
N TRP A 15 2.14 4.29 7.20
CA TRP A 15 1.13 3.40 6.61
C TRP A 15 0.04 2.97 7.60
N LYS A 16 0.16 3.37 8.86
CA LYS A 16 -0.80 3.05 9.92
C LYS A 16 -1.38 4.32 10.51
N SER A 17 -2.69 4.36 10.67
CA SER A 17 -3.38 5.44 11.39
C SER A 17 -3.27 5.24 12.90
N ARG A 18 -3.16 6.35 13.64
CA ARG A 18 -3.30 6.39 15.10
C ARG A 18 -4.75 6.32 15.58
N ILE A 19 -5.72 6.44 14.68
CA ILE A 19 -7.15 6.32 14.99
C ILE A 19 -7.46 4.83 15.24
N PRO A 20 -7.87 4.44 16.46
CA PRO A 20 -8.06 3.03 16.80
C PRO A 20 -9.39 2.45 16.29
N ASP A 21 -10.42 3.30 16.21
CA ASP A 21 -11.76 2.95 15.73
C ASP A 21 -12.23 4.06 14.80
N PHE A 22 -12.32 3.75 13.50
CA PHE A 22 -12.74 4.70 12.48
C PHE A 22 -14.27 4.92 12.46
N GLU A 23 -15.04 4.01 13.07
CA GLU A 23 -16.50 4.12 13.19
C GLU A 23 -16.88 5.05 14.35
N ASN A 24 -16.05 5.13 15.40
CA ASN A 24 -16.28 5.96 16.59
C ASN A 24 -15.05 6.82 16.96
N VAL A 25 -14.69 7.76 16.08
CA VAL A 25 -13.49 8.60 16.28
C VAL A 25 -13.70 9.61 17.40
N ASP A 26 -12.77 9.63 18.37
CA ASP A 26 -12.67 10.68 19.37
C ASP A 26 -12.15 11.98 18.72
N LEU A 27 -13.08 12.85 18.31
CA LEU A 27 -12.78 14.14 17.68
C LEU A 27 -12.10 15.15 18.63
N THR A 28 -12.06 14.90 19.94
CA THR A 28 -11.25 15.73 20.86
C THR A 28 -9.76 15.43 20.69
N ARG A 29 -9.42 14.16 20.44
CA ARG A 29 -8.05 13.69 20.20
C ARG A 29 -7.65 13.78 18.72
N PHE A 30 -8.59 13.59 17.81
CA PHE A 30 -8.38 13.55 16.35
C PHE A 30 -9.26 14.56 15.59
N PRO A 31 -9.19 15.87 15.92
CA PRO A 31 -10.12 16.88 15.40
C PRO A 31 -10.15 17.06 13.87
N LYS A 32 -9.06 16.76 13.16
CA LYS A 32 -8.97 16.85 11.69
C LYS A 32 -9.71 15.72 10.97
N TYR A 33 -10.09 14.66 11.68
CA TYR A 33 -10.81 13.54 11.06
C TYR A 33 -12.19 13.98 10.52
N LYS A 34 -12.78 15.05 11.07
CA LYS A 34 -14.01 15.66 10.55
C LYS A 34 -13.90 16.12 9.09
N ASP A 35 -12.68 16.37 8.61
CA ASP A 35 -12.39 16.83 7.26
C ASP A 35 -12.10 15.64 6.31
N ALA A 36 -12.07 14.40 6.84
CA ALA A 36 -11.89 13.20 6.05
C ALA A 36 -13.13 12.93 5.18
N THR A 37 -12.90 12.59 3.91
CA THR A 37 -13.93 12.29 2.92
C THR A 37 -13.78 10.84 2.43
N PRO A 38 -14.42 9.87 3.11
CA PRO A 38 -14.31 8.47 2.73
C PRO A 38 -15.15 8.15 1.49
N THR A 39 -14.65 7.23 0.65
CA THR A 39 -15.48 6.52 -0.33
C THR A 39 -15.88 5.17 0.27
N THR A 40 -17.17 4.90 0.38
CA THR A 40 -17.70 3.69 1.05
C THR A 40 -18.55 2.87 0.08
N PHE A 41 -18.33 1.57 0.07
CA PHE A 41 -19.08 0.59 -0.72
C PHE A 41 -18.96 -0.79 -0.07
N VAL A 42 -19.84 -1.71 -0.48
CA VAL A 42 -19.80 -3.13 -0.09
C VAL A 42 -19.28 -3.93 -1.28
N VAL A 43 -18.37 -4.87 -1.03
CA VAL A 43 -17.84 -5.79 -2.04
C VAL A 43 -18.49 -7.15 -1.83
N GLY A 44 -19.22 -7.63 -2.82
CA GLY A 44 -19.84 -8.94 -2.82
C GLY A 44 -18.95 -10.06 -3.38
N PRO A 45 -19.39 -11.33 -3.29
CA PRO A 45 -18.67 -12.45 -3.88
C PRO A 45 -18.44 -12.28 -5.39
N GLY A 46 -17.19 -12.44 -5.84
CA GLY A 46 -16.80 -12.30 -7.24
C GLY A 46 -16.53 -10.87 -7.71
N GLU A 47 -16.84 -9.86 -6.89
CA GLU A 47 -16.47 -8.47 -7.20
C GLU A 47 -14.99 -8.22 -6.91
N THR A 48 -14.42 -7.24 -7.60
CA THR A 48 -13.02 -6.87 -7.46
C THR A 48 -12.89 -5.39 -7.16
N LEU A 49 -12.11 -5.06 -6.14
CA LEU A 49 -11.72 -3.70 -5.80
C LEU A 49 -10.27 -3.47 -6.21
N TYR A 50 -10.02 -2.37 -6.93
CA TYR A 50 -8.68 -1.87 -7.17
C TYR A 50 -8.34 -0.75 -6.19
N ILE A 51 -7.23 -0.89 -5.46
CA ILE A 51 -6.71 0.10 -4.53
C ILE A 51 -5.38 0.64 -5.09
N PRO A 52 -5.31 1.91 -5.52
CA PRO A 52 -4.07 2.53 -5.95
C PRO A 52 -3.03 2.57 -4.83
N PHE A 53 -1.75 2.59 -5.21
CA PHE A 53 -0.66 2.77 -4.25
C PHE A 53 -0.85 4.06 -3.44
N GLY A 54 -0.70 3.99 -2.12
CA GLY A 54 -0.79 5.15 -1.23
C GLY A 54 -2.21 5.54 -0.80
N MET A 55 -3.24 4.83 -1.25
CA MET A 55 -4.62 5.08 -0.84
C MET A 55 -4.89 4.49 0.54
N TRP A 56 -5.40 5.30 1.45
CA TRP A 56 -5.88 4.83 2.75
C TRP A 56 -7.12 3.96 2.57
N HIS A 57 -7.15 2.83 3.25
CA HIS A 57 -8.27 1.91 3.16
C HIS A 57 -8.40 1.12 4.47
N THR A 58 -9.65 0.74 4.76
CA THR A 58 -10.02 -0.18 5.83
C THR A 58 -11.17 -1.03 5.34
N ALA A 59 -11.36 -2.20 5.93
CA ALA A 59 -12.45 -3.12 5.60
C ALA A 59 -13.07 -3.67 6.88
N LYS A 60 -14.39 -3.90 6.83
CA LYS A 60 -15.16 -4.53 7.89
C LYS A 60 -16.02 -5.62 7.27
N SER A 61 -15.89 -6.84 7.76
CA SER A 61 -16.73 -7.96 7.33
C SER A 61 -18.13 -7.80 7.92
N LEU A 62 -19.16 -7.83 7.07
CA LEU A 62 -20.57 -7.78 7.49
C LEU A 62 -21.12 -9.18 7.80
N GLU A 63 -20.46 -10.22 7.26
CA GLU A 63 -20.74 -11.64 7.42
C GLU A 63 -19.41 -12.43 7.37
N PRO A 64 -19.37 -13.75 7.63
CA PRO A 64 -18.16 -14.54 7.41
C PRO A 64 -17.69 -14.42 5.94
N THR A 65 -16.45 -13.98 5.73
CA THR A 65 -15.94 -13.62 4.39
C THR A 65 -14.51 -14.13 4.20
N ILE A 66 -14.16 -14.46 2.95
CA ILE A 66 -12.78 -14.70 2.50
C ILE A 66 -12.50 -13.73 1.34
N SER A 67 -11.40 -13.00 1.44
CA SER A 67 -10.93 -12.08 0.39
C SER A 67 -9.51 -12.46 -0.05
N ILE A 68 -9.22 -12.34 -1.34
CA ILE A 68 -7.89 -12.56 -1.92
C ILE A 68 -7.40 -11.25 -2.48
N ALA A 69 -6.19 -10.83 -2.10
CA ALA A 69 -5.56 -9.60 -2.58
C ALA A 69 -4.29 -9.93 -3.37
N PHE A 70 -4.03 -9.15 -4.42
CA PHE A 70 -2.84 -9.23 -5.24
C PHE A 70 -2.10 -7.89 -5.23
N ASP A 71 -0.87 -7.89 -4.71
CA ASP A 71 0.02 -6.74 -4.82
C ASP A 71 0.73 -6.77 -6.18
N LEU A 72 0.45 -5.76 -7.01
CA LEU A 72 0.96 -5.67 -8.37
C LEU A 72 1.95 -4.51 -8.50
N LEU A 73 3.11 -4.79 -9.09
CA LEU A 73 4.12 -3.79 -9.43
C LEU A 73 4.10 -3.51 -10.93
N ASN A 74 4.13 -2.23 -11.29
CA ASN A 74 4.19 -1.75 -12.66
C ASN A 74 5.05 -0.48 -12.75
N GLY A 75 5.25 0.04 -13.96
CA GLY A 75 6.09 1.22 -14.19
C GLY A 75 5.67 2.48 -13.42
N HIS A 76 4.39 2.64 -13.10
CA HIS A 76 3.87 3.84 -12.41
C HIS A 76 4.13 3.79 -10.90
N ASN A 77 3.93 2.63 -10.26
CA ASN A 77 4.12 2.52 -8.80
C ASN A 77 5.54 2.12 -8.39
N PHE A 78 6.36 1.60 -9.31
CA PHE A 78 7.73 1.17 -9.03
C PHE A 78 8.61 2.24 -8.35
N PRO A 79 8.62 3.52 -8.78
CA PRO A 79 9.41 4.54 -8.09
C PRO A 79 9.01 4.77 -6.64
N LEU A 80 7.72 4.61 -6.31
CA LEU A 80 7.22 4.73 -4.95
C LEU A 80 7.56 3.49 -4.12
N PHE A 81 7.39 2.31 -4.70
CA PHE A 81 7.85 1.05 -4.11
C PHE A 81 9.34 1.09 -3.73
N MET A 82 10.21 1.67 -4.58
CA MET A 82 11.63 1.82 -4.27
C MET A 82 11.89 2.69 -3.02
N LYS A 83 11.10 3.76 -2.84
CA LYS A 83 11.18 4.60 -1.63
C LYS A 83 10.76 3.81 -0.39
N ASP A 84 9.73 2.98 -0.50
CA ASP A 84 9.25 2.13 0.58
C ASP A 84 10.25 1.04 0.96
N VAL A 85 10.84 0.36 -0.02
CA VAL A 85 11.90 -0.63 0.23
C VAL A 85 13.02 -0.01 1.03
N TRP A 86 13.47 1.19 0.65
CA TRP A 86 14.48 1.91 1.41
C TRP A 86 14.02 2.24 2.83
N ALA A 87 12.87 2.90 2.97
CA ALA A 87 12.35 3.37 4.26
C ALA A 87 12.13 2.21 5.24
N PHE A 88 11.45 1.15 4.80
CA PHE A 88 11.13 -0.02 5.63
C PHE A 88 12.37 -0.79 6.05
N LYS A 89 13.30 -1.03 5.12
CA LYS A 89 14.52 -1.80 5.43
C LYS A 89 15.49 -0.99 6.28
N LYS A 90 15.56 0.33 6.10
CA LYS A 90 16.33 1.23 6.97
C LYS A 90 15.75 1.22 8.39
N ARG A 91 14.43 1.33 8.54
CA ARG A 91 13.73 1.30 9.84
C ARG A 91 13.93 -0.03 10.58
N GLY A 92 13.76 -1.15 9.89
CA GLY A 92 13.80 -2.49 10.49
C GLY A 92 15.16 -3.18 10.53
N GLY A 93 16.22 -2.61 9.97
CA GLY A 93 17.53 -3.27 9.92
C GLY A 93 18.72 -2.42 9.46
N GLY A 94 18.59 -1.09 9.50
CA GLY A 94 19.68 -0.17 9.25
C GLY A 94 20.07 0.01 7.78
N VAL A 95 21.07 0.86 7.56
CA VAL A 95 21.45 1.35 6.21
C VAL A 95 21.98 0.23 5.32
N ALA A 96 22.75 -0.71 5.85
CA ALA A 96 23.29 -1.83 5.07
C ALA A 96 22.18 -2.69 4.45
N LYS A 97 21.16 -3.04 5.25
CA LYS A 97 19.99 -3.80 4.79
C LYS A 97 19.17 -3.01 3.76
N ALA A 98 19.03 -1.70 3.98
CA ALA A 98 18.35 -0.82 3.04
C ALA A 98 19.06 -0.76 1.68
N LEU A 99 20.39 -0.59 1.67
CA LEU A 99 21.20 -0.57 0.45
C LEU A 99 21.10 -1.90 -0.32
N ALA A 100 21.28 -3.02 0.37
CA ALA A 100 21.21 -4.35 -0.25
C ALA A 100 19.84 -4.61 -0.89
N ALA A 101 18.75 -4.36 -0.16
CA ALA A 101 17.39 -4.59 -0.66
C ALA A 101 17.01 -3.64 -1.80
N THR A 102 17.38 -2.36 -1.68
CA THR A 102 17.11 -1.35 -2.72
C THR A 102 17.92 -1.66 -3.98
N GLY A 103 19.19 -2.04 -3.85
CA GLY A 103 20.03 -2.45 -4.97
C GLY A 103 19.47 -3.66 -5.72
N TYR A 104 19.05 -4.70 -4.98
CA TYR A 104 18.38 -5.86 -5.56
C TYR A 104 17.10 -5.47 -6.31
N ALA A 105 16.22 -4.69 -5.68
CA ALA A 105 14.97 -4.25 -6.30
C ALA A 105 15.22 -3.43 -7.57
N ALA A 106 16.23 -2.56 -7.59
CA ALA A 106 16.59 -1.76 -8.76
C ALA A 106 17.07 -2.63 -9.94
N ILE A 107 17.90 -3.64 -9.66
CA ILE A 107 18.38 -4.59 -10.68
C ILE A 107 17.21 -5.41 -11.23
N ALA A 108 16.39 -5.99 -10.34
CA ALA A 108 15.22 -6.77 -10.73
C ALA A 108 14.23 -5.96 -11.56
N GLY A 109 13.91 -4.73 -11.14
CA GLY A 109 13.03 -3.84 -11.89
C GLY A 109 13.59 -3.42 -13.25
N THR A 110 14.90 -3.24 -13.35
CA THR A 110 15.57 -2.95 -14.63
C THR A 110 15.50 -4.15 -15.57
N ALA A 111 15.76 -5.36 -15.07
CA ALA A 111 15.60 -6.59 -15.84
C ALA A 111 14.15 -6.77 -16.33
N CYS A 112 13.16 -6.49 -15.48
CA CYS A 112 11.75 -6.50 -15.88
C CYS A 112 11.47 -5.50 -17.01
N ARG A 113 11.94 -4.26 -16.89
CA ARG A 113 11.75 -3.22 -17.92
C ARG A 113 12.40 -3.58 -19.26
N ILE A 114 13.60 -4.16 -19.23
CA ILE A 114 14.27 -4.67 -20.44
C ILE A 114 13.42 -5.79 -21.06
N GLY A 115 12.94 -6.73 -20.24
CA GLY A 115 12.05 -7.80 -20.69
C GLY A 115 10.77 -7.27 -21.34
N ASP A 116 10.16 -6.22 -20.77
CA ASP A 116 8.98 -5.58 -21.34
C ASP A 116 9.28 -4.92 -22.69
N ALA A 117 10.41 -4.22 -22.79
CA ALA A 117 10.83 -3.53 -24.01
C ALA A 117 11.12 -4.49 -25.18
N VAL A 118 11.56 -5.71 -24.89
CA VAL A 118 11.84 -6.74 -25.91
C VAL A 118 10.69 -7.76 -26.08
N GLY A 119 9.54 -7.53 -25.42
CA GLY A 119 8.34 -8.34 -25.60
C GLY A 119 8.36 -9.72 -24.94
N VAL A 120 9.09 -9.88 -23.83
CA VAL A 120 9.10 -11.14 -23.07
C VAL A 120 7.68 -11.45 -22.58
N LYS A 121 7.13 -12.57 -23.04
CA LYS A 121 5.86 -13.11 -22.52
C LYS A 121 6.11 -13.84 -21.21
N ARG A 122 5.72 -13.23 -20.10
CA ARG A 122 5.70 -13.90 -18.79
C ARG A 122 4.40 -14.70 -18.73
N GLY A 123 4.51 -16.03 -18.61
CA GLY A 123 3.34 -16.90 -18.48
C GLY A 123 2.56 -16.56 -17.22
N ALA A 124 1.24 -16.68 -17.28
CA ALA A 124 0.42 -16.67 -16.08
C ALA A 124 0.73 -17.95 -15.30
N HIS A 125 1.52 -17.84 -14.23
CA HIS A 125 1.61 -18.91 -13.25
C HIS A 125 0.34 -18.83 -12.40
N HIS A 126 -0.70 -19.52 -12.86
CA HIS A 126 -1.83 -19.87 -12.01
C HIS A 126 -1.33 -20.91 -11.01
N ASN A 127 -1.27 -20.56 -9.74
CA ASN A 127 -1.17 -21.54 -8.66
C ASN A 127 -2.55 -22.17 -8.43
#